data_AF-A0A558BQ10-F1
#
_entry.id   AF-A0A558BQ10-F1
#
_cell.length_a   1.000
_cell.length_b   1.000
_cell.length_c   1.000
_cell.angle_alpha   90.00
_cell.angle_beta   90.00
_cell.angle_gamma   90.00
#
_symmetry.space_group_name_H-M   'P 1'
#
loop_
_entity.id
_entity.type
_entity.pdbx_description
1 polymer ?
#
loop_
_entity_poly.entity_id
_entity_poly.type
_entity_poly.pdbx_seq_one_letter_code
_entity_poly.pdbx_strand_id
1 'polypeptide(L)'
;MTNKIVLQENGNALSLDYNYEKAELTFSFSKNEVVMSKVIDGDDLDLFFIYLNRILTKRIINKDTESRERYLTELLLTDDAKDNYDSLVSIFSRWANLTGLTAYNSEVITEIGSVRSTAASQTSAEVFIGLPQEHIDLFTIERIQNATGEFMEALGFELETQDEPVFGSFFQRLQYLLKGEVKEEINELYSKGKVALETQFVSVPSAEATSKLAGAAASLITALTGIDEAAIRLGAILVVKVSRDGVPLILAETVSPELALLLDKNPQLLKNPSVVFDLISTVRVPDKQVGESGSAEIL
;
A
#
# COMPACT_ATOMS: atom_id res chain seq x y z
N MET A 1 34.83 3.14 7.33
CA MET A 1 33.86 3.78 6.39
C MET A 1 32.87 4.62 7.19
N THR A 2 32.47 5.79 6.70
CA THR A 2 31.54 6.69 7.42
C THR A 2 30.36 7.01 6.51
N ASN A 3 29.14 6.69 6.96
CA ASN A 3 27.92 7.08 6.26
C ASN A 3 27.35 8.34 6.90
N LYS A 4 26.97 9.31 6.07
CA LYS A 4 26.43 10.59 6.51
C LYS A 4 25.06 10.82 5.90
N ILE A 5 24.05 11.00 6.74
CA ILE A 5 22.72 11.45 6.34
C ILE A 5 22.58 12.91 6.76
N VAL A 6 22.27 13.80 5.81
CA VAL A 6 22.05 15.22 6.09
C VAL A 6 20.60 15.57 5.75
N LEU A 7 19.88 16.09 6.73
CA LEU A 7 18.55 16.65 6.56
C LEU A 7 18.64 18.16 6.67
N GLN A 8 18.08 18.89 5.71
CA GLN A 8 18.10 20.34 5.69
C GLN A 8 16.69 20.90 5.54
N GLU A 9 16.37 21.91 6.35
CA GLU A 9 15.16 22.69 6.19
C GLU A 9 15.38 24.12 6.70
N ASN A 10 14.99 25.11 5.90
CA ASN A 10 15.00 26.53 6.26
C ASN A 10 16.35 27.04 6.85
N GLY A 11 17.48 26.57 6.30
CA GLY A 11 18.82 26.99 6.71
C GLY A 11 19.33 26.35 8.02
N ASN A 12 18.61 25.36 8.55
CA ASN A 12 19.08 24.49 9.62
C ASN A 12 19.38 23.10 9.01
N ALA A 13 20.55 22.53 9.32
CA ALA A 13 20.90 21.18 8.93
C ALA A 13 21.07 20.31 10.18
N LEU A 14 20.50 19.10 10.14
CA LEU A 14 20.81 18.01 11.04
C LEU A 14 21.64 17.00 10.25
N SER A 15 22.87 16.72 10.70
CA SER A 15 23.64 15.60 10.18
C SER A 15 23.70 14.46 11.19
N LEU A 16 23.51 13.26 10.66
CA LEU A 16 23.73 11.98 11.32
C LEU A 16 24.94 11.33 10.66
N ASP A 17 26.04 11.21 11.39
CA ASP A 17 27.28 10.61 10.92
C ASP A 17 27.48 9.28 11.67
N TYR A 18 27.48 8.14 10.99
CA TYR A 18 27.79 6.83 11.58
C TYR A 18 29.14 6.32 11.12
N ASN A 19 30.04 6.09 12.08
CA ASN A 19 31.35 5.50 11.86
C ASN A 19 31.32 4.01 12.22
N TYR A 20 31.31 3.15 11.19
CA TYR A 20 31.24 1.70 11.36
C TYR A 20 32.45 1.11 12.10
N GLU A 21 33.64 1.70 11.93
CA GLU A 21 34.87 1.18 12.56
C GLU A 21 34.89 1.41 14.07
N LYS A 22 34.15 2.43 14.53
CA LYS A 22 34.09 2.82 15.94
C LYS A 22 32.74 2.55 16.59
N ALA A 23 31.76 2.05 15.82
CA ALA A 23 30.35 2.00 16.21
C ALA A 23 29.87 3.35 16.82
N GLU A 24 30.32 4.45 16.24
CA GLU A 24 30.08 5.78 16.79
C GLU A 24 29.05 6.53 15.94
N LEU A 25 28.01 7.06 16.60
CA LEU A 25 26.99 7.87 15.95
C LEU A 25 27.11 9.32 16.45
N THR A 26 27.32 10.25 15.52
CA THR A 26 27.51 11.67 15.82
C THR A 26 26.38 12.50 15.24
N PHE A 27 25.82 13.40 16.06
CA PHE A 27 24.78 14.34 15.65
C PHE A 27 25.33 15.76 15.62
N SER A 28 25.24 16.41 14.45
CA SER A 28 25.63 17.80 14.31
C SER A 28 24.45 18.66 13.84
N PHE A 29 24.29 19.84 14.43
CA PHE A 29 23.29 20.82 14.02
C PHE A 29 23.99 22.07 13.50
N SER A 30 23.64 22.57 12.31
CA SER A 30 24.42 23.59 11.58
C SER A 30 24.54 24.98 12.22
N LYS A 31 24.03 25.19 13.44
CA LYS A 31 24.14 26.46 14.18
C LYS A 31 24.73 26.33 15.59
N ASN A 32 25.00 25.13 16.09
CA ASN A 32 25.66 24.90 17.38
C ASN A 32 26.72 23.81 17.23
N GLU A 33 27.86 23.93 17.93
CA GLU A 33 28.84 22.84 18.03
C GLU A 33 28.17 21.55 18.51
N VAL A 34 28.76 20.42 18.08
CA VAL A 34 28.31 19.03 18.28
C VAL A 34 27.52 18.88 19.57
N VAL A 35 26.21 18.64 19.44
CA VAL A 35 25.30 18.62 20.59
C VAL A 35 25.42 17.31 21.35
N MET A 36 25.84 16.23 20.68
CA MET A 36 26.03 14.92 21.30
C MET A 36 26.86 14.00 20.37
N SER A 37 27.96 13.46 20.89
CA SER A 37 28.55 12.21 20.37
C SER A 37 28.35 11.14 21.44
N LYS A 38 27.89 9.97 21.01
CA LYS A 38 27.79 8.79 21.86
C LYS A 38 28.31 7.59 21.08
N VAL A 39 29.27 6.89 21.66
CA VAL A 39 29.69 5.56 21.21
C VAL A 39 28.61 4.59 21.66
N ILE A 40 28.03 3.86 20.72
CA ILE A 40 26.94 2.92 20.98
C ILE A 40 27.52 1.54 20.66
N ASP A 41 27.51 0.63 21.63
CA ASP A 41 27.92 -0.74 21.34
C ASP A 41 26.91 -1.39 20.38
N GLY A 42 27.34 -2.34 19.56
CA GLY A 42 26.52 -2.86 18.44
C GLY A 42 25.13 -3.35 18.85
N ASP A 43 25.00 -3.85 20.08
CA ASP A 43 23.76 -4.40 20.67
C ASP A 43 22.82 -3.32 21.25
N ASP A 44 23.26 -2.06 21.35
CA ASP A 44 22.52 -0.94 21.98
C ASP A 44 21.87 0.02 20.97
N LEU A 45 22.00 -0.26 19.66
CA LEU A 45 21.45 0.59 18.58
C LEU A 45 19.92 0.73 18.68
N ASP A 46 19.20 -0.33 19.02
CA ASP A 46 17.74 -0.31 19.12
C ASP A 46 17.26 0.54 20.31
N LEU A 47 17.88 0.35 21.48
CA LEU A 47 17.64 1.17 22.67
C LEU A 47 17.96 2.65 22.42
N PHE A 48 18.98 2.91 21.60
CA PHE A 48 19.35 4.25 21.20
C PHE A 48 18.29 4.90 20.29
N PHE A 49 17.76 4.20 19.29
CA PHE A 49 16.69 4.73 18.43
C PHE A 49 15.39 4.97 19.21
N ILE A 50 15.07 4.10 20.17
CA ILE A 50 13.96 4.31 21.11
C ILE A 50 14.15 5.59 21.93
N TYR A 51 15.37 5.82 22.44
CA TYR A 51 15.70 7.01 23.21
C TYR A 51 15.69 8.29 22.36
N LEU A 52 16.20 8.22 21.13
CA LEU A 52 16.19 9.32 20.16
C LEU A 52 14.75 9.72 19.80
N ASN A 53 13.89 8.74 19.52
CA ASN A 53 12.47 8.96 19.26
C ASN A 53 11.77 9.60 20.47
N ARG A 54 12.12 9.18 21.70
CA ARG A 54 11.58 9.76 22.94
C ARG A 54 11.98 11.23 23.13
N ILE A 55 13.22 11.62 22.81
CA ILE A 55 13.68 13.01 22.90
C ILE A 55 13.02 13.88 21.83
N LEU A 56 12.94 13.38 20.59
CA LEU A 56 12.36 14.10 19.46
C LEU A 56 10.85 14.32 19.65
N THR A 57 10.14 13.31 20.16
CA THR A 57 8.69 13.39 20.45
C THR A 57 8.39 14.38 21.58
N LYS A 58 9.21 14.40 22.64
CA LYS A 58 9.03 15.33 23.78
C LYS A 58 9.21 16.80 23.41
N ARG A 59 9.98 17.13 22.37
CA ARG A 59 10.26 18.52 21.99
C ARG A 59 9.28 19.10 20.97
N ILE A 60 8.52 18.29 20.25
CA ILE A 60 7.80 18.75 19.05
C ILE A 60 6.31 19.03 19.29
N ILE A 61 5.62 18.43 20.27
CA ILE A 61 4.15 18.58 20.35
C ILE A 61 3.62 18.82 21.77
N ASN A 62 3.04 19.99 21.96
CA ASN A 62 2.20 20.35 23.09
C ASN A 62 0.73 20.14 22.68
N LYS A 63 0.18 18.92 22.88
CA LYS A 63 -1.25 18.58 23.09
C LYS A 63 -1.46 17.05 23.10
N ASP A 64 -2.23 16.63 24.09
CA ASP A 64 -2.70 15.27 24.48
C ASP A 64 -1.69 14.12 24.41
N THR A 65 -1.02 13.91 25.55
CA THR A 65 0.15 13.05 25.74
C THR A 65 -0.22 11.58 25.98
N GLU A 66 -1.34 11.29 26.65
CA GLU A 66 -1.65 9.93 27.12
C GLU A 66 -2.10 8.97 26.01
N SER A 67 -2.95 9.45 25.09
CA SER A 67 -3.50 8.63 23.99
C SER A 67 -2.41 8.19 23.00
N ARG A 68 -1.36 9.02 22.83
CA ARG A 68 -0.23 8.74 21.93
C ARG A 68 0.84 7.89 22.57
N GLU A 69 1.11 8.08 23.87
CA GLU A 69 2.04 7.23 24.62
C GLU A 69 1.56 5.77 24.68
N ARG A 70 0.25 5.54 24.83
CA ARG A 70 -0.33 4.18 24.82
C ARG A 70 -0.16 3.49 23.45
N TYR A 71 -0.47 4.19 22.35
CA TYR A 71 -0.35 3.65 20.98
C TYR A 71 1.11 3.32 20.59
N LEU A 72 2.07 4.17 20.94
CA LEU A 72 3.48 3.95 20.62
C LEU A 72 4.11 2.87 21.50
N THR A 73 3.66 2.73 22.74
CA THR A 73 4.14 1.65 23.63
C THR A 73 3.62 0.29 23.16
N GLU A 74 2.37 0.21 22.67
CA GLU A 74 1.83 -1.04 22.08
C GLU A 74 2.54 -1.43 20.78
N LEU A 75 2.90 -0.47 19.93
CA LEU A 75 3.57 -0.74 18.65
C LEU A 75 5.04 -1.19 18.81
N LEU A 76 5.68 -0.88 19.94
CA LEU A 76 7.10 -1.13 20.20
C LEU A 76 7.37 -2.33 21.12
N LEU A 77 6.32 -2.91 21.72
CA LEU A 77 6.42 -4.10 22.59
C LEU A 77 6.10 -5.41 21.86
N THR A 78 5.83 -5.36 20.55
CA THR A 78 5.73 -6.55 19.72
C THR A 78 7.13 -7.02 19.33
N ASP A 79 7.44 -8.30 19.57
CA ASP A 79 8.77 -8.93 19.41
C ASP A 79 9.40 -8.79 18.01
N ASP A 80 8.64 -8.34 17.01
CA ASP A 80 9.07 -8.21 15.60
C ASP A 80 10.00 -7.01 15.31
N ALA A 81 10.21 -6.09 16.25
CA ALA A 81 11.08 -4.92 16.02
C ALA A 81 12.58 -5.21 16.16
N LYS A 82 12.96 -6.40 16.65
CA LYS A 82 14.34 -6.74 17.01
C LYS A 82 15.29 -7.02 15.85
N ASP A 83 14.77 -7.35 14.66
CA ASP A 83 15.59 -7.99 13.62
C ASP A 83 15.64 -7.25 12.28
N ASN A 84 15.28 -5.97 12.18
CA ASN A 84 15.23 -5.37 10.84
C ASN A 84 15.65 -3.89 10.69
N TYR A 85 16.83 -3.70 10.09
CA TYR A 85 17.34 -2.41 9.58
C TYR A 85 16.36 -1.73 8.61
N ASP A 86 15.62 -2.51 7.82
CA ASP A 86 14.64 -1.98 6.85
C ASP A 86 13.42 -1.37 7.54
N SER A 87 13.07 -1.87 8.74
CA SER A 87 12.03 -1.28 9.58
C SER A 87 12.43 0.12 10.04
N LEU A 88 13.69 0.29 10.44
CA LEU A 88 14.23 1.57 10.88
C LEU A 88 14.30 2.60 9.74
N VAL A 89 14.72 2.19 8.54
CA VAL A 89 14.71 3.07 7.34
C VAL A 89 13.28 3.50 7.00
N SER A 90 12.29 2.60 7.15
CA SER A 90 10.88 2.92 6.90
C SER A 90 10.31 3.91 7.92
N ILE A 91 10.67 3.76 9.21
CA ILE A 91 10.27 4.66 10.30
C ILE A 91 10.87 6.04 10.08
N PHE A 92 12.15 6.09 9.69
CA PHE A 92 12.86 7.35 9.43
C PHE A 92 12.30 8.08 8.19
N SER A 93 11.96 7.32 7.13
CA SER A 93 11.33 7.87 5.93
C SER A 93 9.93 8.42 6.21
N ARG A 94 9.13 7.73 7.04
CA ARG A 94 7.82 8.25 7.50
C ARG A 94 7.97 9.53 8.32
N TRP A 95 8.97 9.61 9.19
CA TRP A 95 9.23 10.81 9.99
C TRP A 95 9.67 12.00 9.13
N ALA A 96 10.56 11.80 8.16
CA ALA A 96 11.00 12.84 7.23
C ALA A 96 9.82 13.42 6.43
N ASN A 97 8.93 12.55 5.93
CA ASN A 97 7.73 12.97 5.22
C ASN A 97 6.71 13.72 6.11
N LEU A 98 6.54 13.29 7.36
CA LEU A 98 5.60 13.93 8.30
C LEU A 98 6.05 15.32 8.76
N THR A 99 7.35 15.62 8.67
CA THR A 99 7.95 16.87 9.13
C THR A 99 8.27 17.85 8.01
N GLY A 100 8.09 17.44 6.75
CA GLY A 100 8.44 18.28 5.59
C GLY A 100 9.95 18.29 5.27
N LEU A 101 10.74 17.44 5.93
CA LEU A 101 12.18 17.32 5.72
C LEU A 101 12.46 16.48 4.46
N THR A 102 12.99 17.09 3.40
CA THR A 102 13.44 16.37 2.20
C THR A 102 14.82 15.74 2.44
N ALA A 103 14.92 14.41 2.40
CA ALA A 103 16.20 13.71 2.47
C ALA A 103 16.94 13.83 1.13
N TYR A 104 18.15 14.39 1.15
CA TYR A 104 19.02 14.48 -0.03
C TYR A 104 20.06 13.35 0.05
N ASN A 105 19.91 12.32 -0.79
CA ASN A 105 20.93 11.28 -0.95
C ASN A 105 22.01 11.79 -1.92
N SER A 106 23.21 12.09 -1.42
CA SER A 106 24.36 12.41 -2.27
C SER A 106 25.16 11.15 -2.60
N GLU A 107 25.14 10.77 -3.89
CA GLU A 107 26.12 10.00 -4.69
C GLU A 107 26.69 8.66 -4.15
N VAL A 108 26.25 7.56 -4.77
CA VAL A 108 27.12 6.43 -5.15
C VAL A 108 26.92 6.20 -6.65
N ILE A 109 27.84 6.71 -7.46
CA ILE A 109 27.91 6.42 -8.90
C ILE A 109 28.80 5.19 -9.07
N THR A 110 28.26 4.12 -9.66
CA THR A 110 29.07 3.03 -10.22
C THR A 110 28.61 2.82 -11.65
N GLU A 111 29.47 3.16 -12.61
CA GLU A 111 29.31 2.86 -14.04
C GLU A 111 29.25 1.35 -14.24
N ILE A 112 28.09 0.84 -14.69
CA ILE A 112 28.02 -0.45 -15.37
C ILE A 112 27.43 -0.20 -16.75
N GLY A 113 28.26 -0.54 -17.75
CA GLY A 113 28.04 -0.34 -19.17
C GLY A 113 26.70 -0.91 -19.65
N SER A 114 26.06 -0.11 -20.49
CA SER A 114 24.78 -0.39 -21.14
C SER A 114 24.92 -1.47 -22.21
N VAL A 115 24.60 -2.70 -21.85
CA VAL A 115 24.02 -3.66 -22.81
C VAL A 115 22.52 -3.39 -22.83
N ARG A 116 22.09 -2.40 -23.64
CA ARG A 116 20.67 -2.19 -23.92
C ARG A 116 20.17 -3.34 -24.80
N SER A 117 19.73 -4.41 -24.16
CA SER A 117 18.75 -5.32 -24.75
C SER A 117 17.52 -4.49 -25.10
N THR A 118 17.23 -4.36 -26.40
CA THR A 118 15.97 -3.83 -26.95
C THR A 118 14.92 -4.94 -26.93
N ALA A 119 14.77 -5.63 -25.79
CA ALA A 119 13.58 -6.44 -25.55
C ALA A 119 12.43 -5.45 -25.33
N ALA A 120 11.42 -5.48 -26.19
CA ALA A 120 10.18 -4.77 -25.94
C ALA A 120 9.72 -5.14 -24.53
N SER A 121 9.64 -4.15 -23.64
CA SER A 121 9.24 -4.36 -22.25
C SER A 121 7.79 -4.83 -22.27
N GLN A 122 7.57 -6.14 -22.23
CA GLN A 122 6.24 -6.70 -22.05
C GLN A 122 5.68 -6.13 -20.75
N THR A 123 4.45 -5.62 -20.80
CA THR A 123 3.81 -5.09 -19.60
C THR A 123 3.20 -6.24 -18.82
N SER A 124 3.57 -6.38 -17.55
CA SER A 124 3.00 -7.35 -16.62
C SER A 124 2.05 -6.68 -15.62
N ALA A 125 1.16 -7.47 -15.04
CA ALA A 125 0.27 -7.09 -13.96
C ALA A 125 0.28 -8.19 -12.89
N GLU A 126 0.44 -7.79 -11.63
CA GLU A 126 0.28 -8.70 -10.50
C GLU A 126 -1.18 -8.72 -10.04
N VAL A 127 -1.66 -9.93 -9.76
CA VAL A 127 -2.99 -10.18 -9.22
C VAL A 127 -2.85 -10.85 -7.86
N PHE A 128 -3.57 -10.35 -6.87
CA PHE A 128 -3.59 -10.89 -5.53
C PHE A 128 -5.03 -11.22 -5.13
N ILE A 129 -5.24 -12.43 -4.61
CA ILE A 129 -6.54 -12.89 -4.10
C ILE A 129 -6.36 -13.15 -2.61
N GLY A 130 -7.06 -12.39 -1.77
CA GLY A 130 -7.09 -12.57 -0.31
C GLY A 130 -8.50 -12.89 0.17
N LEU A 131 -8.67 -14.07 0.79
CA LEU A 131 -9.90 -14.53 1.41
C LEU A 131 -9.58 -14.90 2.89
N PRO A 132 -10.06 -14.13 3.88
CA PRO A 132 -9.66 -14.30 5.27
C PRO A 132 -10.35 -15.48 5.99
N GLN A 133 -11.39 -16.07 5.42
CA GLN A 133 -12.18 -17.11 6.09
C GLN A 133 -11.34 -18.36 6.34
N GLU A 134 -11.45 -18.94 7.53
CA GLU A 134 -10.71 -20.16 7.91
C GLU A 134 -11.11 -21.39 7.09
N HIS A 135 -12.35 -21.41 6.59
CA HIS A 135 -12.94 -22.55 5.89
C HIS A 135 -13.61 -22.08 4.61
N ILE A 136 -12.92 -22.29 3.49
CA ILE A 136 -13.45 -22.13 2.13
C ILE A 136 -13.21 -23.44 1.42
N ASP A 137 -14.26 -23.99 0.80
CA ASP A 137 -14.12 -25.20 0.03
C ASP A 137 -13.33 -24.95 -1.26
N LEU A 138 -12.63 -25.98 -1.73
CA LEU A 138 -11.76 -25.89 -2.90
C LEU A 138 -12.51 -25.48 -4.18
N PHE A 139 -13.78 -25.89 -4.33
CA PHE A 139 -14.57 -25.52 -5.51
C PHE A 139 -14.87 -24.02 -5.53
N THR A 140 -15.16 -23.43 -4.37
CA THR A 140 -15.35 -21.97 -4.26
C THR A 140 -14.07 -21.21 -4.57
N ILE A 141 -12.91 -21.69 -4.10
CA ILE A 141 -11.60 -21.12 -4.43
C ILE A 141 -11.35 -21.17 -5.94
N GLU A 142 -11.49 -22.34 -6.56
CA GLU A 142 -11.30 -22.53 -8.01
C GLU A 142 -12.24 -21.64 -8.82
N ARG A 143 -13.50 -21.51 -8.39
CA ARG A 143 -14.47 -20.63 -9.04
C ARG A 143 -14.03 -19.16 -9.02
N ILE A 144 -13.48 -18.68 -7.90
CA ILE A 144 -12.98 -17.30 -7.76
C ILE A 144 -11.71 -17.11 -8.60
N GLN A 145 -10.78 -18.06 -8.59
CA GLN A 145 -9.58 -18.03 -9.44
C GLN A 145 -9.94 -17.97 -10.93
N ASN A 146 -10.85 -18.85 -11.37
CA ASN A 146 -11.30 -18.89 -12.77
C ASN A 146 -11.97 -17.58 -13.18
N ALA A 147 -12.89 -17.05 -12.36
CA ALA A 147 -13.54 -15.79 -12.67
C ALA A 147 -12.56 -14.59 -12.66
N THR A 148 -11.53 -14.65 -11.81
CA THR A 148 -10.44 -13.67 -11.80
C THR A 148 -9.62 -13.74 -13.09
N GLY A 149 -9.26 -14.96 -13.55
CA GLY A 149 -8.56 -15.17 -14.81
C GLY A 149 -9.38 -14.73 -16.02
N GLU A 150 -10.65 -15.10 -16.08
CA GLU A 150 -11.58 -14.66 -17.14
C GLU A 150 -11.66 -13.12 -17.24
N PHE A 151 -11.66 -12.43 -16.10
CA PHE A 151 -11.67 -10.98 -16.05
C PHE A 151 -10.36 -10.38 -16.59
N MET A 152 -9.20 -10.89 -16.15
CA MET A 152 -7.90 -10.45 -16.65
C MET A 152 -7.74 -10.73 -18.15
N GLU A 153 -8.21 -11.88 -18.64
CA GLU A 153 -8.23 -12.20 -20.07
C GLU A 153 -9.20 -11.34 -20.87
N ALA A 154 -10.30 -10.89 -20.27
CA ALA A 154 -11.21 -9.93 -20.89
C ALA A 154 -10.58 -8.53 -21.00
N LEU A 155 -9.66 -8.18 -20.09
CA LEU A 155 -8.83 -6.98 -20.16
C LEU A 155 -7.65 -7.11 -21.15
N GLY A 156 -7.43 -8.29 -21.73
CA GLY A 156 -6.37 -8.52 -22.71
C GLY A 156 -5.08 -9.07 -22.13
N PHE A 157 -5.09 -9.55 -20.89
CA PHE A 157 -3.93 -10.21 -20.28
C PHE A 157 -3.95 -11.74 -20.49
N GLU A 158 -2.80 -12.38 -20.26
CA GLU A 158 -2.58 -13.83 -20.23
C GLU A 158 -1.92 -14.23 -18.93
N LEU A 159 -2.33 -15.33 -18.32
CA LEU A 159 -1.65 -15.85 -17.14
C LEU A 159 -0.24 -16.32 -17.53
N GLU A 160 0.77 -15.83 -16.83
CA GLU A 160 2.18 -16.20 -17.04
C GLU A 160 2.65 -17.17 -15.95
N THR A 161 2.47 -16.78 -14.68
CA THR A 161 2.87 -17.58 -13.53
C THR A 161 1.80 -17.51 -12.43
N GLN A 162 1.81 -18.54 -11.59
CA GLN A 162 0.93 -18.68 -10.44
C GLN A 162 1.75 -19.22 -9.28
N ASP A 163 1.74 -18.52 -8.15
CA ASP A 163 2.39 -18.98 -6.93
C ASP A 163 1.53 -20.03 -6.21
N GLU A 164 2.17 -20.85 -5.38
CA GLU A 164 1.48 -21.77 -4.49
C GLU A 164 0.58 -20.99 -3.50
N PRO A 165 -0.70 -21.37 -3.36
CA PRO A 165 -1.60 -20.70 -2.45
C PRO A 165 -1.27 -21.03 -0.99
N VAL A 166 -1.45 -20.05 -0.11
CA VAL A 166 -1.43 -20.27 1.35
C VAL A 166 -2.84 -20.65 1.79
N PHE A 167 -3.00 -21.77 2.50
CA PHE A 167 -4.29 -22.27 3.00
C PHE A 167 -4.57 -21.84 4.45
N GLY A 168 -5.84 -21.95 4.89
CA GLY A 168 -6.35 -21.31 6.09
C GLY A 168 -7.07 -20.02 5.67
N SER A 169 -6.47 -18.86 5.92
CA SER A 169 -6.78 -17.67 5.12
C SER A 169 -6.18 -17.86 3.73
N PHE A 170 -7.03 -18.10 2.74
CA PHE A 170 -6.60 -18.28 1.38
C PHE A 170 -5.93 -17.00 0.86
N PHE A 171 -4.67 -17.12 0.45
CA PHE A 171 -3.95 -16.03 -0.18
C PHE A 171 -3.13 -16.54 -1.36
N GLN A 172 -3.24 -15.85 -2.49
CA GLN A 172 -2.49 -16.23 -3.68
C GLN A 172 -2.09 -15.04 -4.53
N ARG A 173 -0.88 -15.12 -5.10
CA ARG A 173 -0.38 -14.20 -6.11
C ARG A 173 -0.32 -14.88 -7.48
N LEU A 174 -0.74 -14.16 -8.51
CA LEU A 174 -0.69 -14.55 -9.91
C LEU A 174 0.01 -13.43 -10.70
N GLN A 175 0.74 -13.77 -11.75
CA GLN A 175 1.32 -12.79 -12.67
C GLN A 175 0.73 -12.97 -14.06
N TYR A 176 0.35 -11.85 -14.66
CA TYR A 176 -0.28 -11.78 -15.96
C TYR A 176 0.54 -10.91 -16.90
N LEU A 177 0.63 -11.28 -18.18
CA LEU A 177 1.27 -10.50 -19.24
C LEU A 177 0.22 -9.94 -20.19
N LEU A 178 0.39 -8.69 -20.63
CA LEU A 178 -0.47 -8.09 -21.64
C LEU A 178 -0.24 -8.75 -23.00
N LYS A 179 -1.31 -9.20 -23.66
CA LYS A 179 -1.23 -9.87 -24.97
C LYS A 179 -0.99 -8.87 -26.10
N GLY A 180 0.13 -9.04 -26.80
CA GLY A 180 0.43 -8.35 -28.06
C GLY A 180 0.62 -6.83 -27.92
N GLU A 181 0.66 -6.14 -29.06
CA GLU A 181 0.65 -4.68 -29.13
C GLU A 181 -0.79 -4.20 -28.94
N VAL A 182 -1.22 -4.07 -27.68
CA VAL A 182 -2.50 -3.43 -27.39
C VAL A 182 -2.38 -1.95 -27.78
N LYS A 183 -3.32 -1.48 -28.62
CA LYS A 183 -3.31 -0.09 -29.11
C LYS A 183 -3.80 0.88 -28.05
N GLU A 184 -4.67 0.39 -27.18
CA GLU A 184 -5.20 1.10 -26.04
C GLU A 184 -4.14 1.26 -24.94
N GLU A 185 -4.12 2.42 -24.31
CA GLU A 185 -3.29 2.61 -23.13
C GLU A 185 -3.79 1.73 -21.98
N ILE A 186 -2.88 1.12 -21.22
CA ILE A 186 -3.22 0.22 -20.10
C ILE A 186 -4.18 0.88 -19.09
N ASN A 187 -4.02 2.18 -18.86
CA ASN A 187 -4.89 2.95 -17.97
C ASN A 187 -6.34 2.97 -18.47
N GLU A 188 -6.57 3.01 -19.80
CA GLU A 188 -7.90 2.93 -20.38
C GLU A 188 -8.52 1.54 -20.19
N LEU A 189 -7.72 0.47 -20.28
CA LEU A 189 -8.19 -0.89 -20.02
C LEU A 189 -8.67 -1.04 -18.58
N TYR A 190 -7.87 -0.58 -17.61
CA TYR A 190 -8.26 -0.63 -16.20
C TYR A 190 -9.47 0.26 -15.90
N SER A 191 -9.57 1.43 -16.54
CA SER A 191 -10.75 2.30 -16.42
C SER A 191 -12.02 1.59 -16.89
N LYS A 192 -11.99 0.96 -18.08
CA LYS A 192 -13.11 0.15 -18.60
C LYS A 192 -13.45 -1.03 -17.70
N GLY A 193 -12.42 -1.71 -17.17
CA GLY A 193 -12.57 -2.81 -16.21
C GLY A 193 -13.28 -2.39 -14.93
N LYS A 194 -12.87 -1.25 -14.35
CA LYS A 194 -13.51 -0.67 -13.17
C LYS A 194 -14.97 -0.35 -13.45
N VAL A 195 -15.25 0.37 -14.55
CA VAL A 195 -16.62 0.74 -14.94
C VAL A 195 -17.48 -0.52 -15.11
N ALA A 196 -16.96 -1.58 -15.71
CA ALA A 196 -17.68 -2.84 -15.86
C ALA A 196 -18.04 -3.47 -14.49
N LEU A 197 -17.11 -3.47 -13.53
CA LEU A 197 -17.38 -3.97 -12.17
C LEU A 197 -18.42 -3.11 -11.44
N GLU A 198 -18.25 -1.78 -11.46
CA GLU A 198 -19.18 -0.84 -10.82
C GLU A 198 -20.60 -0.96 -11.38
N THR A 199 -20.70 -1.09 -12.70
CA THR A 199 -21.96 -1.25 -13.42
C THR A 199 -22.71 -2.52 -12.98
N GLN A 200 -21.98 -3.63 -12.83
CA GLN A 200 -22.59 -4.89 -12.39
C GLN A 200 -23.10 -4.82 -10.95
N PHE A 201 -22.46 -4.03 -10.08
CA PHE A 201 -22.97 -3.81 -8.72
C PHE A 201 -24.30 -3.06 -8.68
N VAL A 202 -24.48 -2.07 -9.55
CA VAL A 202 -25.68 -1.22 -9.56
C VAL A 202 -26.79 -1.82 -10.45
N SER A 203 -26.55 -2.96 -11.12
CA SER A 203 -27.49 -3.61 -12.05
C SER A 203 -27.98 -2.69 -13.17
N VAL A 204 -27.13 -1.74 -13.59
CA VAL A 204 -27.45 -0.81 -14.69
C VAL A 204 -26.79 -1.36 -15.96
N PRO A 205 -27.45 -1.38 -17.13
CA PRO A 205 -26.77 -1.68 -18.38
C PRO A 205 -25.79 -0.55 -18.75
N SER A 206 -24.49 -0.83 -18.86
CA SER A 206 -23.51 0.13 -19.43
C SER A 206 -23.22 -0.18 -20.90
N ALA A 207 -23.21 0.86 -21.73
CA ALA A 207 -22.82 0.77 -23.14
C ALA A 207 -21.29 0.83 -23.35
N GLU A 208 -20.52 1.16 -22.30
CA GLU A 208 -19.08 1.43 -22.40
C GLU A 208 -18.22 0.16 -22.26
N ALA A 209 -18.76 -0.88 -21.61
CA ALA A 209 -18.08 -2.16 -21.46
C ALA A 209 -18.35 -3.06 -22.68
N THR A 210 -17.32 -3.74 -23.17
CA THR A 210 -17.52 -4.80 -24.16
C THR A 210 -18.35 -5.94 -23.53
N SER A 211 -19.16 -6.63 -24.32
CA SER A 211 -19.98 -7.75 -23.82
C SER A 211 -19.13 -8.82 -23.10
N LYS A 212 -17.88 -9.03 -23.53
CA LYS A 212 -16.93 -9.96 -22.88
C LYS A 212 -16.53 -9.46 -21.49
N LEU A 213 -16.13 -8.20 -21.38
CA LEU A 213 -15.69 -7.62 -20.10
C LEU A 213 -16.84 -7.50 -19.10
N ALA A 214 -18.02 -7.09 -19.56
CA ALA A 214 -19.23 -7.04 -18.74
C ALA A 214 -19.62 -8.44 -18.22
N GLY A 215 -19.52 -9.47 -19.07
CA GLY A 215 -19.77 -10.86 -18.68
C GLY A 215 -18.76 -11.36 -17.65
N ALA A 216 -17.46 -11.12 -17.89
CA ALA A 216 -16.41 -11.52 -16.95
C ALA A 216 -16.52 -10.80 -15.60
N ALA A 217 -16.89 -9.51 -15.59
CA ALA A 217 -17.18 -8.78 -14.36
C ALA A 217 -18.35 -9.42 -13.60
N ALA A 218 -19.45 -9.76 -14.29
CA ALA A 218 -20.58 -10.45 -13.66
C ALA A 218 -20.20 -11.83 -13.10
N SER A 219 -19.38 -12.61 -13.83
CA SER A 219 -18.83 -13.88 -13.36
C SER A 219 -18.03 -13.69 -12.06
N LEU A 220 -17.15 -12.68 -12.00
CA LEU A 220 -16.34 -12.40 -10.81
C LEU A 220 -17.21 -12.04 -9.60
N ILE A 221 -18.20 -11.16 -9.77
CA ILE A 221 -19.11 -10.79 -8.67
C ILE A 221 -19.93 -11.99 -8.23
N THR A 222 -20.40 -12.81 -9.16
CA THR A 222 -21.14 -14.03 -8.87
C THR A 222 -20.27 -15.04 -8.13
N ALA A 223 -18.99 -15.20 -8.49
CA ALA A 223 -18.07 -16.10 -7.83
C ALA A 223 -17.85 -15.77 -6.36
N LEU A 224 -17.94 -14.48 -6.01
CA LEU A 224 -17.87 -13.97 -4.63
C LEU A 224 -19.19 -14.19 -3.85
N THR A 225 -20.24 -14.72 -4.45
CA THR A 225 -21.49 -15.03 -3.72
C THR A 225 -21.24 -16.10 -2.67
N GLY A 226 -21.72 -15.88 -1.45
CA GLY A 226 -21.48 -16.76 -0.30
C GLY A 226 -20.15 -16.53 0.44
N ILE A 227 -19.30 -15.62 -0.04
CA ILE A 227 -18.08 -15.18 0.66
C ILE A 227 -18.38 -13.90 1.45
N ASP A 228 -18.13 -13.89 2.76
CA ASP A 228 -18.42 -12.71 3.59
C ASP A 228 -17.44 -11.55 3.34
N GLU A 229 -16.17 -11.88 3.16
CA GLU A 229 -15.08 -10.92 3.00
C GLU A 229 -14.10 -11.36 1.91
N ALA A 230 -13.69 -10.46 1.04
CA ALA A 230 -12.67 -10.74 0.04
C ALA A 230 -11.95 -9.45 -0.36
N ALA A 231 -10.65 -9.52 -0.62
CA ALA A 231 -9.93 -8.44 -1.28
C ALA A 231 -9.15 -9.02 -2.47
N ILE A 232 -9.46 -8.54 -3.67
CA ILE A 232 -8.84 -8.98 -4.92
C ILE A 232 -8.25 -7.77 -5.61
N ARG A 233 -6.91 -7.74 -5.76
CA ARG A 233 -6.21 -6.73 -6.55
C ARG A 233 -5.94 -7.29 -7.93
N LEU A 234 -6.42 -6.63 -8.96
CA LEU A 234 -6.36 -6.97 -10.38
C LEU A 234 -5.46 -5.92 -11.08
N GLY A 235 -4.16 -5.98 -10.85
CA GLY A 235 -3.24 -4.93 -11.27
C GLY A 235 -3.54 -3.59 -10.59
N ALA A 236 -4.11 -2.65 -11.35
CA ALA A 236 -4.51 -1.32 -10.87
C ALA A 236 -5.97 -1.24 -10.41
N ILE A 237 -6.76 -2.31 -10.49
CA ILE A 237 -8.11 -2.35 -9.93
C ILE A 237 -8.07 -3.11 -8.60
N LEU A 238 -8.81 -2.65 -7.60
CA LEU A 238 -8.97 -3.32 -6.31
C LEU A 238 -10.47 -3.54 -6.06
N VAL A 239 -10.85 -4.80 -5.90
CA VAL A 239 -12.20 -5.23 -5.55
C VAL A 239 -12.20 -5.67 -4.10
N VAL A 240 -13.02 -5.05 -3.28
CA VAL A 240 -13.15 -5.38 -1.85
C VAL A 240 -14.60 -5.67 -1.54
N LYS A 241 -14.85 -6.85 -0.98
CA LYS A 241 -16.13 -7.28 -0.45
C LYS A 241 -16.02 -7.40 1.07
N VAL A 242 -17.03 -6.89 1.76
CA VAL A 242 -17.22 -7.06 3.22
C VAL A 242 -18.69 -7.33 3.51
N SER A 243 -18.98 -7.96 4.63
CA SER A 243 -20.36 -8.16 5.12
C SER A 243 -20.53 -7.37 6.41
N ARG A 244 -21.50 -6.44 6.43
CA ARG A 244 -21.84 -5.65 7.63
C ARG A 244 -23.29 -5.89 7.99
N ASP A 245 -23.53 -6.38 9.20
CA ASP A 245 -24.88 -6.73 9.69
C ASP A 245 -25.63 -7.68 8.74
N GLY A 246 -24.90 -8.59 8.08
CA GLY A 246 -25.43 -9.54 7.11
C GLY A 246 -25.71 -8.94 5.72
N VAL A 247 -25.39 -7.66 5.50
CA VAL A 247 -25.52 -6.99 4.21
C VAL A 247 -24.17 -7.00 3.50
N PRO A 248 -24.07 -7.62 2.30
CA PRO A 248 -22.84 -7.58 1.52
C PRO A 248 -22.63 -6.19 0.93
N LEU A 249 -21.45 -5.62 1.16
CA LEU A 249 -20.97 -4.39 0.55
C LEU A 249 -19.79 -4.74 -0.35
N ILE A 250 -19.84 -4.30 -1.61
CA ILE A 250 -18.75 -4.49 -2.56
C ILE A 250 -18.34 -3.14 -3.12
N LEU A 251 -17.04 -2.93 -3.21
CA LEU A 251 -16.41 -1.74 -3.77
C LEU A 251 -15.38 -2.17 -4.80
N ALA A 252 -15.38 -1.54 -5.97
CA ALA A 252 -14.30 -1.62 -6.94
C ALA A 252 -13.67 -0.23 -7.07
N GLU A 253 -12.35 -0.16 -6.99
CA GLU A 253 -11.62 1.10 -7.12
C GLU A 253 -10.35 0.99 -7.95
N THR A 254 -9.92 2.12 -8.51
CA THR A 254 -8.59 2.23 -9.09
C THR A 254 -7.59 2.49 -7.98
N VAL A 255 -6.53 1.70 -7.94
CA VAL A 255 -5.45 1.81 -6.96
C VAL A 255 -4.58 3.02 -7.34
N SER A 256 -4.52 4.03 -6.47
CA SER A 256 -3.61 5.17 -6.65
C SER A 256 -2.14 4.71 -6.57
N PRO A 257 -1.17 5.46 -7.11
CA PRO A 257 0.25 5.10 -6.98
C PRO A 257 0.72 4.91 -5.53
N GLU A 258 0.22 5.72 -4.60
CA GLU A 258 0.52 5.63 -3.17
C GLU A 258 -0.07 4.36 -2.55
N LEU A 259 -1.31 4.02 -2.89
CA LEU A 259 -1.96 2.80 -2.42
C LEU A 259 -1.32 1.55 -3.05
N ALA A 260 -0.93 1.62 -4.32
CA ALA A 260 -0.21 0.55 -5.00
C ALA A 260 1.10 0.26 -4.28
N LEU A 261 1.91 1.30 -4.03
CA LEU A 261 3.16 1.17 -3.27
C LEU A 261 2.94 0.61 -1.86
N LEU A 262 1.86 1.01 -1.18
CA LEU A 262 1.51 0.49 0.13
C LEU A 262 1.20 -1.01 0.07
N LEU A 263 0.38 -1.43 -0.89
CA LEU A 263 -0.04 -2.82 -1.08
C LEU A 263 1.11 -3.69 -1.59
N ASP A 264 2.00 -3.17 -2.44
CA ASP A 264 3.19 -3.87 -2.94
C ASP A 264 4.16 -4.18 -1.79
N LYS A 265 4.34 -3.22 -0.87
CA LYS A 265 5.18 -3.41 0.32
C LYS A 265 4.50 -4.27 1.39
N ASN A 266 3.16 -4.32 1.41
CA ASN A 266 2.39 -4.99 2.45
C ASN A 266 1.22 -5.78 1.85
N PRO A 267 1.49 -6.82 1.02
CA PRO A 267 0.42 -7.58 0.35
C PRO A 267 -0.50 -8.31 1.34
N GLN A 268 -0.01 -8.56 2.56
CA GLN A 268 -0.78 -9.13 3.67
C GLN A 268 -1.97 -8.25 4.11
N LEU A 269 -2.00 -6.96 3.76
CA LEU A 269 -3.16 -6.10 4.02
C LEU A 269 -4.43 -6.63 3.33
N LEU A 270 -4.29 -7.33 2.20
CA LEU A 270 -5.42 -7.95 1.50
C LEU A 270 -6.03 -9.14 2.27
N LYS A 271 -5.36 -9.65 3.31
CA LYS A 271 -5.94 -10.61 4.26
C LYS A 271 -6.89 -9.96 5.27
N ASN A 272 -7.05 -8.63 5.25
CA ASN A 272 -8.01 -7.94 6.09
C ASN A 272 -8.91 -7.02 5.24
N PRO A 273 -9.88 -7.59 4.48
CA PRO A 273 -10.74 -6.83 3.58
C PRO A 273 -11.50 -5.71 4.28
N SER A 274 -11.92 -5.92 5.53
CA SER A 274 -12.59 -4.89 6.34
C SER A 274 -11.74 -3.63 6.54
N VAL A 275 -10.46 -3.78 6.89
CA VAL A 275 -9.53 -2.63 7.01
C VAL A 275 -9.30 -1.94 5.67
N VAL A 276 -9.13 -2.71 4.60
CA VAL A 276 -8.93 -2.16 3.24
C VAL A 276 -10.17 -1.39 2.79
N PHE A 277 -11.37 -1.91 3.06
CA PHE A 277 -12.64 -1.27 2.75
C PHE A 277 -12.79 0.08 3.48
N ASP A 278 -12.45 0.13 4.77
CA ASP A 278 -12.50 1.38 5.55
C ASP A 278 -11.51 2.43 5.06
N LEU A 279 -10.30 1.99 4.70
CA LEU A 279 -9.27 2.87 4.15
C LEU A 279 -9.73 3.54 2.85
N ILE A 280 -10.35 2.78 1.95
CA ILE A 280 -10.80 3.31 0.65
C ILE A 280 -12.07 4.14 0.80
N SER A 281 -13.01 3.72 1.64
CA SER A 281 -14.27 4.44 1.84
C SER A 281 -14.08 5.80 2.50
N THR A 282 -13.11 5.93 3.42
CA THR A 282 -12.78 7.23 4.04
C THR A 282 -12.25 8.23 3.02
N VAL A 283 -11.46 7.77 2.04
CA VAL A 283 -10.90 8.61 0.96
C VAL A 283 -11.98 9.11 -0.01
N ARG A 284 -13.12 8.42 -0.12
CA ARG A 284 -14.27 8.84 -0.94
C ARG A 284 -15.13 9.94 -0.31
N VAL A 285 -14.98 10.23 1.00
CA VAL A 285 -15.78 11.26 1.70
C VAL A 285 -15.02 12.58 1.92
N PRO A 286 -14.58 13.27 0.84
CA PRO A 286 -14.48 14.72 0.86
C PRO A 286 -15.40 15.32 -0.21
N ASP A 287 -16.15 16.38 0.14
CA ASP A 287 -17.00 17.22 -0.74
C ASP A 287 -18.48 16.85 -0.99
N LYS A 288 -19.19 16.38 0.04
CA LYS A 288 -20.55 16.93 0.27
C LYS A 288 -20.50 17.93 1.41
N GLN A 289 -20.02 19.13 1.09
CA GLN A 289 -20.33 20.29 1.92
C GLN A 289 -21.84 20.40 2.05
N VAL A 290 -22.26 20.50 3.31
CA VAL A 290 -23.58 20.85 3.78
C VAL A 290 -23.94 22.21 3.19
N GLY A 291 -24.48 22.21 1.98
CA GLY A 291 -25.17 23.34 1.38
C GLY A 291 -26.63 23.29 1.78
N GLU A 292 -27.10 24.38 2.40
CA GLU A 292 -28.50 24.79 2.51
C GLU A 292 -29.39 24.08 3.56
N SER A 293 -29.31 24.56 4.79
CA SER A 293 -30.53 24.89 5.55
C SER A 293 -30.59 26.39 5.75
N GLY A 294 -30.88 27.09 4.65
CA GLY A 294 -31.22 28.51 4.62
C GLY A 294 -32.62 28.68 4.05
N SER A 295 -33.59 28.90 4.94
CA SER A 295 -34.69 29.86 4.80
C SER A 295 -35.50 29.88 3.49
N ALA A 296 -36.72 29.32 3.52
CA ALA A 296 -37.88 29.87 2.82
C ALA A 296 -39.21 29.33 3.41
N GLU A 297 -39.66 29.93 4.52
CA GLU A 297 -41.09 30.02 4.84
C GLU A 297 -41.65 31.28 4.17
N ILE A 298 -42.37 31.12 3.05
CA ILE A 298 -43.48 31.96 2.55
C ILE A 298 -44.23 31.02 1.57
N LEU A 299 -45.53 30.69 1.64
CA LEU A 299 -46.76 31.39 2.01
C LEU A 299 -47.69 30.47 2.84
#